data_AF-A0A0C9PSK1-F1
#
_entry.id   AF-A0A0C9PSK1-F1
#
_cell.length_a   1.000
_cell.length_b   1.000
_cell.length_c   1.000
_cell.angle_alpha   90.00
_cell.angle_beta   90.00
_cell.angle_gamma   90.00
#
_symmetry.space_group_name_H-M   'P 1'
#
loop_
_entity.id
_entity.type
_entity.pdbx_description
1 polymer ?
#
loop_
_entity_poly.entity_id
_entity_poly.type
_entity_poly.pdbx_seq_one_letter_code
_entity_poly.pdbx_strand_id
1 'polypeptide(L)'
;MASHINKMSLTSLLPAPSQVVWDREDEAREQKLRQRPVSALVKAVVTAPPYGQRKGWVPRIPEDFGDGGAFPEIQVAQYPLGMGMKGKESSSNALAVQLDAQGKVKYDMIARQGHAKDKVVYSKLSDLLPSEIASENDPSLQRPDEEEIAEITERTRKALEKITQSKIAAAMPVRCAEKLGPAQYIRYTPSQQGQSFNSGAKQRVIRMVEAQVDPIEPPKFKINKKIPRGPPSPPAPVMHSPTRKVTVKEQKEWKIPPCISNWKNAKGYTIPLDKRLAADGRGLQQVHINENFAKLAEALYIADRKAREAVEARAQLEKKLAQKDKEKKEDHLRQLAQKAREERAGLKSAAALDKAEELRERDQLRNERHKDRARERNLARAAPDKRSRLQRERERDISEQIALGMPAKSVSTGDAQFDQRLFNTSKGMDSGYGHDDEYNIYDKPWRDSNSLGSHIYRPGKNIDKDNYGDDLEKLVKTNRFVPDKEFSGTDRSATRSGPVQFEKDEEDPFGLDQFLKQAKRASGTAASAGATSSSSSKRKDEKEHRRDDKRKRH
;
A
#
# COMPACT_ATOMS: atom_id res chain seq x y z
N MET A 1 -30.22 66.76 -22.00
CA MET A 1 -30.51 66.23 -20.64
C MET A 1 -29.45 65.19 -20.29
N ALA A 2 -29.14 65.07 -18.99
CA ALA A 2 -28.16 64.19 -18.32
C ALA A 2 -26.68 64.62 -18.46
N SER A 3 -26.12 65.41 -17.52
CA SER A 3 -25.68 65.10 -16.13
C SER A 3 -24.30 64.42 -16.05
N HIS A 4 -23.26 65.22 -15.80
CA HIS A 4 -21.94 64.73 -15.36
C HIS A 4 -21.91 64.66 -13.82
N ILE A 5 -21.73 63.46 -13.30
CA ILE A 5 -21.55 63.18 -11.86
C ILE A 5 -20.06 63.34 -11.53
N ASN A 6 -19.75 64.30 -10.68
CA ASN A 6 -18.40 64.58 -10.18
C ASN A 6 -18.07 63.60 -9.03
N LYS A 7 -17.07 62.73 -9.21
CA LYS A 7 -16.62 61.80 -8.16
C LYS A 7 -15.74 62.55 -7.15
N MET A 8 -16.26 62.78 -5.94
CA MET A 8 -15.51 63.30 -4.80
C MET A 8 -14.52 62.24 -4.28
N SER A 9 -13.27 62.64 -4.03
CA SER A 9 -12.22 61.82 -3.41
C SER A 9 -12.45 61.64 -1.90
N LEU A 10 -12.30 60.42 -1.39
CA LEU A 10 -12.44 60.07 0.04
C LEU A 10 -11.52 60.87 0.99
N THR A 11 -10.48 61.50 0.46
CA THR A 11 -9.55 62.34 1.23
C THR A 11 -10.17 63.67 1.70
N SER A 12 -11.27 64.14 1.11
CA SER A 12 -11.96 65.37 1.56
C SER A 12 -13.01 65.12 2.66
N LEU A 13 -13.31 63.86 2.97
CA LEU A 13 -14.36 63.46 3.91
C LEU A 13 -13.84 63.03 5.30
N LEU A 14 -12.51 62.99 5.50
CA LEU A 14 -11.93 62.59 6.78
C LEU A 14 -11.24 63.78 7.47
N PRO A 15 -11.41 63.94 8.80
CA PRO A 15 -10.70 64.96 9.56
C PRO A 15 -9.19 64.68 9.56
N ALA A 16 -8.40 65.76 9.55
CA ALA A 16 -6.95 65.67 9.51
C ALA A 16 -6.40 64.84 10.69
N PRO A 17 -5.47 63.91 10.46
CA PRO A 17 -4.91 63.07 11.53
C PRO A 17 -4.18 63.92 12.57
N SER A 18 -4.47 63.69 13.85
CA SER A 18 -4.02 64.50 15.00
C SER A 18 -2.66 64.10 15.57
N GLN A 19 -1.98 63.11 14.99
CA GLN A 19 -0.65 62.70 15.43
C GLN A 19 0.40 63.03 14.35
N VAL A 20 1.22 64.03 14.66
CA VAL A 20 2.42 64.37 13.90
C VAL A 20 3.49 63.35 14.27
N VAL A 21 3.90 62.52 13.31
CA VAL A 21 5.13 61.73 13.45
C VAL A 21 6.28 62.73 13.30
N TRP A 22 6.99 62.98 14.40
CA TRP A 22 8.14 63.87 14.43
C TRP A 22 9.34 63.14 13.84
N ASP A 23 9.63 63.37 12.56
CA ASP A 23 10.87 62.92 11.94
C ASP A 23 11.90 64.07 11.97
N ARG A 24 13.07 63.80 12.55
CA ARG A 24 14.12 64.81 12.81
C ARG A 24 14.72 65.39 11.51
N GLU A 25 14.48 64.72 10.37
CA GLU A 25 14.85 65.18 9.03
C GLU A 25 13.90 66.24 8.46
N ASP A 26 12.62 66.25 8.87
CA ASP A 26 11.63 67.22 8.38
C ASP A 26 11.82 68.61 9.00
N GLU A 27 12.28 68.69 10.25
CA GLU A 27 12.59 69.98 10.91
C GLU A 27 13.81 70.66 10.29
N ALA A 28 14.83 69.89 9.90
CA ALA A 28 15.99 70.42 9.17
C ALA A 28 15.62 70.90 7.77
N ARG A 29 14.59 70.31 7.16
CA ARG A 29 14.05 70.70 5.85
C ARG A 29 13.16 71.94 5.95
N GLU A 30 12.31 72.04 6.97
CA GLU A 30 11.48 73.22 7.25
C GLU A 30 12.31 74.43 7.70
N GLN A 31 13.34 74.25 8.53
CA GLN A 31 14.22 75.36 8.93
C GLN A 31 15.02 75.91 7.74
N LYS A 32 15.41 75.06 6.77
CA LYS A 32 16.02 75.50 5.50
C LYS A 32 15.03 76.22 4.57
N LEU A 33 13.74 75.87 4.61
CA LEU A 33 12.70 76.51 3.82
C LEU A 33 12.28 77.87 4.40
N ARG A 34 12.28 78.04 5.73
CA ARG A 34 11.88 79.28 6.42
C ARG A 34 12.92 80.40 6.40
N GLN A 35 14.20 80.11 6.13
CA GLN A 35 15.27 81.12 6.10
C GLN A 35 15.40 81.90 4.77
N ARG A 36 14.48 81.71 3.81
CA ARG A 36 14.49 82.48 2.55
C ARG A 36 13.48 83.63 2.59
N PRO A 37 13.90 84.89 2.41
CA PRO A 37 12.95 85.98 2.28
C PRO A 37 12.15 85.80 0.99
N VAL A 38 10.83 85.91 1.11
CA VAL A 38 9.87 85.98 0.00
C VAL A 38 10.00 87.33 -0.70
N SER A 39 10.95 87.41 -1.63
CA SER A 39 10.76 88.21 -2.83
C SER A 39 10.41 87.25 -3.97
N ALA A 40 9.58 87.68 -4.91
CA ALA A 40 9.25 86.91 -6.10
C ALA A 40 10.51 86.67 -6.93
N LEU A 41 11.26 85.63 -6.58
CA LEU A 41 12.49 85.24 -7.25
C LEU A 41 12.09 84.51 -8.52
N VAL A 42 11.99 85.26 -9.62
CA VAL A 42 12.12 84.69 -10.95
C VAL A 42 13.43 83.90 -10.92
N LYS A 43 13.36 82.56 -10.93
CA LYS A 43 14.53 81.73 -11.21
C LYS A 43 14.93 82.07 -12.65
N ALA A 44 15.86 83.01 -12.80
CA ALA A 44 16.59 83.14 -14.04
C ALA A 44 17.27 81.79 -14.26
N VAL A 45 16.77 81.01 -15.23
CA VAL A 45 17.49 79.83 -15.69
C VAL A 45 18.81 80.39 -16.22
N VAL A 46 19.92 80.01 -15.59
CA VAL A 46 21.26 80.34 -16.10
C VAL A 46 21.43 79.49 -17.36
N THR A 47 20.86 79.95 -18.47
CA THR A 47 21.03 79.33 -19.76
C THR A 47 22.30 79.87 -20.39
N ALA A 48 22.98 79.00 -21.13
CA ALA A 48 24.15 79.41 -21.88
C ALA A 48 23.81 80.55 -22.86
N PRO A 49 24.70 81.55 -23.05
CA PRO A 49 24.50 82.62 -24.03
C PRO A 49 24.21 82.06 -25.43
N PRO A 50 23.42 82.72 -26.29
CA PRO A 50 23.14 82.22 -27.64
C PRO A 50 24.41 82.08 -28.49
N TYR A 51 24.34 81.27 -29.55
CA TYR A 51 25.46 81.04 -30.46
C TYR A 51 26.05 82.36 -30.98
N GLY A 52 27.38 82.49 -30.95
CA GLY A 52 28.08 83.72 -31.33
C GLY A 52 28.33 84.72 -30.20
N GLN A 53 27.63 84.61 -29.05
CA GLN A 53 27.84 85.44 -27.86
C GLN A 53 28.60 84.73 -26.73
N ARG A 54 29.19 83.57 -27.01
CA ARG A 54 29.88 82.72 -26.02
C ARG A 54 31.38 82.98 -25.88
N LYS A 55 31.91 84.02 -26.52
CA LYS A 55 33.33 84.39 -26.46
C LYS A 55 33.70 84.80 -25.02
N GLY A 56 34.62 84.07 -24.39
CA GLY A 56 35.07 84.32 -23.03
C GLY A 56 34.21 83.67 -21.93
N TRP A 57 33.12 83.01 -22.29
CA TRP A 57 32.29 82.23 -21.37
C TRP A 57 32.72 80.75 -21.40
N VAL A 58 32.85 80.11 -20.23
CA VAL A 58 33.28 78.71 -20.12
C VAL A 58 32.35 77.96 -19.15
N PRO A 59 31.62 76.93 -19.61
CA PRO A 59 30.77 76.14 -18.75
C PRO A 59 31.63 75.25 -17.83
N ARG A 60 31.32 75.24 -16.53
CA ARG A 60 32.01 74.45 -15.50
C ARG A 60 31.06 73.50 -14.77
N ILE A 61 29.79 73.86 -14.64
CA ILE A 61 28.76 73.11 -13.91
C ILE A 61 27.83 72.44 -14.94
N PRO A 62 27.24 71.26 -14.65
CA PRO A 62 26.27 70.63 -15.55
C PRO A 62 25.08 71.53 -15.91
N GLU A 63 24.69 72.43 -15.01
CA GLU A 63 23.61 73.40 -15.21
C GLU A 63 23.96 74.48 -16.25
N ASP A 64 25.24 74.81 -16.44
CA ASP A 64 25.69 75.81 -17.44
C ASP A 64 25.36 75.37 -18.88
N PHE A 65 25.13 74.08 -19.10
CA PHE A 65 24.74 73.52 -20.39
C PHE A 65 23.24 73.59 -20.64
N GLY A 66 22.42 74.03 -19.67
CA GLY A 66 20.95 74.07 -19.80
C GLY A 66 20.37 72.66 -20.00
N ASP A 67 19.81 72.41 -21.18
CA ASP A 67 19.25 71.10 -21.58
C ASP A 67 20.33 70.11 -22.07
N GLY A 68 21.61 70.48 -21.91
CA GLY A 68 22.77 69.69 -22.30
C GLY A 68 23.42 70.16 -23.60
N GLY A 69 24.35 69.34 -24.09
CA GLY A 69 25.17 69.65 -25.27
C GLY A 69 26.46 70.39 -24.92
N ALA A 70 27.57 70.01 -25.57
CA ALA A 70 28.86 70.68 -25.45
C ALA A 70 29.01 71.70 -26.59
N PHE A 71 29.63 72.84 -26.31
CA PHE A 71 29.79 73.94 -27.27
C PHE A 71 31.16 73.84 -27.96
N PRO A 72 31.22 73.48 -29.25
CA PRO A 72 32.49 73.24 -29.95
C PRO A 72 33.32 74.51 -30.14
N GLU A 73 32.71 75.70 -30.07
CA GLU A 73 33.40 76.99 -30.13
C GLU A 73 34.25 77.30 -28.88
N ILE A 74 34.02 76.59 -27.77
CA ILE A 74 34.78 76.72 -26.53
C ILE A 74 35.82 75.60 -26.50
N GLN A 75 37.09 75.95 -26.67
CA GLN A 75 38.22 75.00 -26.72
C GLN A 75 38.62 74.46 -25.33
N VAL A 76 37.64 73.99 -24.57
CA VAL A 76 37.80 73.35 -23.26
C VAL A 76 37.05 72.02 -23.30
N ALA A 77 37.60 70.99 -22.64
CA ALA A 77 36.92 69.72 -22.48
C ALA A 77 35.66 69.91 -21.64
N GLN A 78 34.51 69.69 -22.27
CA GLN A 78 33.18 69.87 -21.67
C GLN A 78 32.53 68.51 -21.50
N TYR A 79 31.90 68.29 -20.35
CA TYR A 79 31.30 67.01 -19.99
C TYR A 79 29.84 67.18 -19.54
N PRO A 80 28.90 67.49 -20.45
CA PRO A 80 27.48 67.49 -20.14
C PRO A 80 27.07 66.15 -19.52
N LEU A 81 26.33 66.17 -18.41
CA LEU A 81 25.93 64.99 -17.64
C LEU A 81 27.10 64.07 -17.21
N GLY A 82 28.34 64.59 -17.18
CA GLY A 82 29.54 63.82 -16.84
C GLY A 82 29.96 62.79 -17.89
N MET A 83 29.41 62.86 -19.11
CA MET A 83 29.79 61.97 -20.21
C MET A 83 31.22 62.22 -20.66
N GLY A 84 32.04 61.17 -20.80
CA GLY A 84 33.42 61.28 -21.31
C GLY A 84 34.48 61.73 -20.30
N MET A 85 34.11 61.91 -19.02
CA MET A 85 35.08 62.18 -17.94
C MET A 85 35.97 60.96 -17.69
N LYS A 86 37.28 61.12 -17.81
CA LYS A 86 38.27 60.10 -17.40
C LYS A 86 38.42 60.15 -15.87
N GLY A 87 38.21 59.04 -15.16
CA GLY A 87 38.45 58.92 -13.72
C GLY A 87 37.22 58.59 -12.86
N LYS A 88 36.00 58.64 -13.40
CA LYS A 88 34.85 57.93 -12.82
C LYS A 88 34.93 56.47 -13.28
N GLU A 89 34.92 55.54 -12.32
CA GLU A 89 35.07 54.07 -12.44
C GLU A 89 35.10 53.53 -13.88
N SER A 90 36.30 53.36 -14.45
CA SER A 90 36.48 52.91 -15.84
C SER A 90 36.15 51.42 -16.06
N SER A 91 35.99 50.65 -14.97
CA SER A 91 35.67 49.22 -15.00
C SER A 91 34.60 48.90 -13.97
N SER A 92 33.34 48.84 -14.41
CA SER A 92 32.22 48.41 -13.60
C SER A 92 31.74 47.02 -14.03
N ASN A 93 31.37 46.16 -13.08
CA ASN A 93 30.73 44.87 -13.37
C ASN A 93 29.24 45.01 -13.78
N ALA A 94 28.71 46.23 -13.80
CA ALA A 94 27.33 46.51 -14.17
C ALA A 94 27.13 46.43 -15.69
N LEU A 95 26.04 45.77 -16.10
CA LEU A 95 25.58 45.85 -17.49
C LEU A 95 25.08 47.27 -17.78
N ALA A 96 25.45 47.81 -18.94
CA ALA A 96 24.99 49.13 -19.36
C ALA A 96 23.45 49.19 -19.44
N VAL A 97 22.86 50.23 -18.84
CA VAL A 97 21.42 50.48 -18.91
C VAL A 97 21.06 50.87 -20.35
N GLN A 98 20.30 50.02 -21.03
CA GLN A 98 19.85 50.25 -22.39
C GLN A 98 18.40 50.74 -22.40
N LEU A 99 18.07 51.62 -23.34
CA LEU A 99 16.70 52.08 -23.58
C LEU A 99 16.10 51.39 -24.82
N ASP A 100 14.78 51.29 -24.88
CA ASP A 100 14.05 50.95 -26.10
C ASP A 100 13.81 52.17 -27.00
N ALA A 101 13.22 51.92 -28.17
CA ALA A 101 12.93 52.98 -29.13
C ALA A 101 11.93 54.01 -28.57
N GLN A 102 11.16 53.64 -27.54
CA GLN A 102 10.21 54.48 -26.83
C GLN A 102 10.82 55.18 -25.60
N GLY A 103 12.11 54.97 -25.33
CA GLY A 103 12.82 55.58 -24.19
C GLY A 103 12.61 54.88 -22.85
N LYS A 104 11.95 53.71 -22.80
CA LYS A 104 11.82 52.91 -21.57
C LYS A 104 13.08 52.08 -21.34
N VAL A 105 13.42 51.90 -20.06
CA VAL A 105 14.58 51.08 -19.65
C VAL A 105 14.33 49.60 -19.97
N LYS A 106 15.28 48.96 -20.66
CA LYS A 106 15.24 47.54 -21.02
C LYS A 106 15.70 46.64 -19.87
N TYR A 107 14.85 46.47 -18.87
CA TYR A 107 15.08 45.48 -17.81
C TYR A 107 15.12 44.02 -18.32
N ASP A 108 14.54 43.77 -19.50
CA ASP A 108 14.60 42.48 -20.20
C ASP A 108 16.04 42.00 -20.50
N MET A 109 17.01 42.91 -20.55
CA MET A 109 18.42 42.55 -20.74
C MET A 109 18.97 41.67 -19.61
N ILE A 110 18.40 41.76 -18.41
CA ILE A 110 18.74 40.89 -17.28
C ILE A 110 18.25 39.47 -17.54
N ALA A 111 17.00 39.32 -17.98
CA ALA A 111 16.41 38.01 -18.31
C ALA A 111 17.06 37.35 -19.53
N ARG A 112 17.60 38.14 -20.45
CA ARG A 112 18.33 37.69 -21.65
C ARG A 112 19.80 37.40 -21.41
N GLN A 113 20.32 37.59 -20.20
CA GLN A 113 21.72 37.31 -19.90
C GLN A 113 22.05 35.85 -20.24
N GLY A 114 23.10 35.60 -21.03
CA GLY A 114 23.47 34.25 -21.47
C GLY A 114 22.65 33.70 -22.63
N HIS A 115 21.75 34.50 -23.21
CA HIS A 115 21.06 34.19 -24.45
C HIS A 115 21.60 35.01 -25.62
N ALA A 116 21.38 34.51 -26.83
CA ALA A 116 21.63 35.26 -28.05
C ALA A 116 20.58 36.39 -28.20
N LYS A 117 20.94 37.45 -28.94
CA LYS A 117 20.12 38.67 -29.05
C LYS A 117 18.76 38.43 -29.73
N ASP A 118 18.75 37.47 -30.64
CA ASP A 118 17.63 36.97 -31.44
C ASP A 118 16.69 36.05 -30.67
N LYS A 119 17.14 35.43 -29.57
CA LYS A 119 16.28 34.58 -28.74
C LYS A 119 15.19 35.42 -28.08
N VAL A 120 13.94 35.11 -28.37
CA VAL A 120 12.79 35.78 -27.75
C VAL A 120 12.63 35.29 -26.30
N VAL A 121 12.55 36.25 -25.38
CA VAL A 121 12.23 36.03 -23.95
C VAL A 121 11.09 36.99 -23.61
N TYR A 122 10.01 36.44 -23.06
CA TYR A 122 8.89 37.23 -22.55
C TYR A 122 9.17 37.63 -21.10
N SER A 123 9.10 38.93 -20.82
CA SER A 123 9.41 39.49 -19.51
C SER A 123 8.56 40.71 -19.15
N LYS A 124 7.79 41.24 -20.11
CA LYS A 124 7.01 42.45 -19.93
C LYS A 124 5.57 42.10 -19.61
N LEU A 125 4.90 42.96 -18.85
CA LEU A 125 3.46 42.82 -18.59
C LEU A 125 2.62 42.86 -19.88
N SER A 126 3.08 43.57 -20.92
CA SER A 126 2.44 43.57 -22.24
C SER A 126 2.35 42.16 -22.85
N ASP A 127 3.30 41.29 -22.55
CA ASP A 127 3.37 39.93 -23.09
C ASP A 127 2.37 38.99 -22.38
N LEU A 128 1.85 39.40 -21.22
CA LEU A 128 0.81 38.70 -20.46
C LEU A 128 -0.61 39.08 -20.87
N LEU A 129 -0.78 40.21 -21.55
CA LEU A 129 -2.09 40.67 -21.97
C LEU A 129 -2.58 39.82 -23.14
N PRO A 130 -3.83 39.34 -23.11
CA PRO A 130 -4.38 38.60 -24.23
C PRO A 130 -4.50 39.51 -25.46
N SER A 131 -4.07 39.02 -26.61
CA SER A 131 -4.36 39.65 -27.89
C SER A 131 -5.81 39.36 -28.29
N GLU A 132 -6.60 40.40 -28.54
CA GLU A 132 -7.97 40.26 -29.03
C GLU A 132 -7.95 39.80 -30.49
N ILE A 133 -8.62 38.68 -30.77
CA ILE A 133 -8.79 38.17 -32.15
C ILE A 133 -10.11 38.74 -32.67
N ALA A 134 -10.03 39.71 -33.58
CA ALA A 134 -11.20 40.41 -34.10
C ALA A 134 -11.98 39.61 -35.17
N SER A 135 -11.31 38.70 -35.89
CA SER A 135 -11.90 37.88 -36.95
C SER A 135 -11.23 36.50 -37.02
N GLU A 136 -11.99 35.48 -37.43
CA GLU A 136 -11.52 34.09 -37.53
C GLU A 136 -10.46 33.89 -38.63
N ASN A 137 -10.47 34.75 -39.66
CA ASN A 137 -9.55 34.71 -40.81
C ASN A 137 -8.50 35.82 -40.76
N ASP A 138 -7.83 36.01 -39.62
CA ASP A 138 -6.73 36.97 -39.49
C ASP A 138 -5.46 36.43 -40.20
N PRO A 139 -4.86 37.19 -41.14
CA PRO A 139 -3.63 36.78 -41.82
C PRO A 139 -2.44 36.52 -40.89
N SER A 140 -2.41 37.08 -39.68
CA SER A 140 -1.34 36.85 -38.70
C SER A 140 -1.36 35.46 -38.06
N LEU A 141 -2.51 34.78 -38.09
CA LEU A 141 -2.72 33.44 -37.54
C LEU A 141 -2.63 32.34 -38.60
N GLN A 142 -2.50 32.71 -39.86
CA GLN A 142 -2.34 31.76 -40.95
C GLN A 142 -1.01 31.01 -40.81
N ARG A 143 -1.02 29.74 -41.19
CA ARG A 143 0.23 28.99 -41.31
C ARG A 143 1.06 29.61 -42.45
N PRO A 144 2.39 29.50 -42.37
CA PRO A 144 3.24 29.84 -43.51
C PRO A 144 2.79 29.13 -44.78
N ASP A 145 3.12 29.70 -45.94
CA ASP A 145 2.72 29.17 -47.23
C ASP A 145 3.22 27.74 -47.46
N GLU A 146 2.50 26.97 -48.28
CA GLU A 146 2.86 25.57 -48.55
C GLU A 146 4.26 25.42 -49.15
N GLU A 147 4.70 26.40 -49.95
CA GLU A 147 6.04 26.45 -50.52
C GLU A 147 7.12 26.68 -49.44
N GLU A 148 6.89 27.61 -48.50
CA GLU A 148 7.81 27.85 -47.39
C GLU A 148 7.91 26.62 -46.46
N ILE A 149 6.78 25.97 -46.21
CA ILE A 149 6.74 24.72 -45.44
C ILE A 149 7.56 23.64 -46.14
N ALA A 150 7.42 23.49 -47.46
CA ALA A 150 8.20 22.52 -48.23
C ALA A 150 9.70 22.82 -48.16
N GLU A 151 10.09 24.09 -48.31
CA GLU A 151 11.49 24.53 -48.21
C GLU A 151 12.08 24.27 -46.80
N ILE A 152 11.36 24.66 -45.75
CA ILE A 152 11.77 24.42 -44.36
C ILE A 152 11.87 22.92 -44.08
N THR A 153 10.93 22.12 -44.59
CA THR A 153 10.91 20.67 -44.45
C THR A 153 12.13 20.06 -45.12
N GLU A 154 12.46 20.45 -46.35
CA GLU A 154 13.64 19.98 -47.05
C GLU A 154 14.94 20.36 -46.34
N ARG A 155 15.07 21.63 -45.91
CA ARG A 155 16.23 22.12 -45.18
C ARG A 155 16.43 21.34 -43.87
N THR A 156 15.35 21.14 -43.12
CA THR A 156 15.36 20.41 -41.85
C THR A 156 15.66 18.93 -42.07
N ARG A 157 15.05 18.32 -43.09
CA ARG A 157 15.32 16.92 -43.47
C ARG A 157 16.79 16.71 -43.81
N LYS A 158 17.38 17.53 -44.68
CA LYS A 158 18.80 17.46 -45.06
C LYS A 158 19.71 17.62 -43.83
N ALA A 159 19.38 18.52 -42.91
CA ALA A 159 20.13 18.71 -41.68
C ALA A 159 20.05 17.50 -40.73
N LEU A 160 18.86 16.92 -40.57
CA LEU A 160 18.65 15.73 -39.75
C LEU A 160 19.32 14.50 -40.37
N GLU A 161 19.24 14.31 -41.68
CA GLU A 161 19.94 13.26 -42.42
C GLU A 161 21.45 13.32 -42.20
N LYS A 162 22.05 14.52 -42.21
CA LYS A 162 23.47 14.69 -41.90
C LYS A 162 23.82 14.25 -40.47
N ILE A 163 22.98 14.56 -39.50
CA ILE A 163 23.18 14.17 -38.10
C ILE A 163 23.02 12.65 -37.95
N THR A 164 21.98 12.06 -38.52
CA THR A 164 21.72 10.62 -38.42
C THR A 164 22.78 9.81 -39.15
N GLN A 165 23.28 10.25 -40.30
CA GLN A 165 24.37 9.59 -41.02
C GLN A 165 25.63 9.48 -40.15
N SER A 166 25.97 10.52 -39.38
CA SER A 166 27.10 10.46 -38.43
C SER A 166 26.91 9.42 -37.32
N LYS A 167 25.67 9.23 -36.86
CA LYS A 167 25.33 8.23 -35.84
C LYS A 167 25.31 6.82 -36.41
N ILE A 168 24.79 6.64 -37.62
CA ILE A 168 24.77 5.37 -38.34
C ILE A 168 26.20 4.92 -38.64
N ALA A 169 27.06 5.82 -39.15
CA ALA A 169 28.46 5.52 -39.43
C ALA A 169 29.22 5.05 -38.17
N ALA A 170 28.91 5.62 -36.99
CA ALA A 170 29.50 5.18 -35.73
C ALA A 170 29.02 3.79 -35.27
N ALA A 171 27.80 3.40 -35.63
CA ALA A 171 27.16 2.14 -35.22
C ALA A 171 27.39 0.97 -36.20
N MET A 172 27.83 1.24 -37.44
CA MET A 172 28.12 0.19 -38.41
C MET A 172 29.30 -0.69 -37.96
N PRO A 173 29.15 -2.04 -37.91
CA PRO A 173 30.17 -2.95 -37.37
C PRO A 173 31.49 -2.99 -38.16
N VAL A 174 31.44 -2.75 -39.47
CA VAL A 174 32.61 -2.71 -40.34
C VAL A 174 32.74 -1.30 -40.87
N ARG A 175 33.73 -0.55 -40.37
CA ARG A 175 34.08 0.74 -40.94
C ARG A 175 34.91 0.51 -42.20
N CYS A 176 34.34 0.85 -43.36
CA CYS A 176 35.15 1.01 -44.57
C CYS A 176 36.16 2.14 -44.30
N ALA A 177 37.42 1.96 -44.69
CA ALA A 177 38.43 3.01 -44.57
C ALA A 177 37.95 4.27 -45.29
N GLU A 178 37.90 5.39 -44.57
CA GLU A 178 37.43 6.65 -45.14
C GLU A 178 38.39 7.10 -46.26
N LYS A 179 37.82 7.47 -47.41
CA LYS A 179 38.61 8.04 -48.51
C LYS A 179 38.98 9.48 -48.14
N LEU A 180 40.28 9.79 -48.18
CA LEU A 180 40.76 11.14 -47.87
C LEU A 180 40.14 12.17 -48.81
N GLY A 181 39.67 13.28 -48.22
CA GLY A 181 39.21 14.43 -48.98
C GLY A 181 40.35 15.10 -49.76
N PRO A 182 40.03 15.85 -50.83
CA PRO A 182 41.03 16.62 -51.57
C PRO A 182 41.61 17.75 -50.71
N ALA A 183 42.86 18.14 -50.99
CA ALA A 183 43.53 19.24 -50.30
C ALA A 183 42.77 20.57 -50.50
N GLN A 184 42.51 21.29 -49.41
CA GLN A 184 41.80 22.58 -49.42
C GLN A 184 42.77 23.74 -49.17
N TYR A 185 42.59 24.86 -49.87
CA TYR A 185 43.40 26.06 -49.65
C TYR A 185 42.54 27.15 -49.01
N ILE A 186 42.97 27.63 -47.85
CA ILE A 186 42.27 28.67 -47.07
C ILE A 186 43.14 29.93 -47.06
N ARG A 187 42.54 31.06 -47.39
CA ARG A 187 43.17 32.37 -47.23
C ARG A 187 42.88 32.90 -45.83
N TYR A 188 43.93 33.03 -45.02
CA TYR A 188 43.82 33.52 -43.65
C TYR A 188 44.41 34.93 -43.54
N THR A 189 43.63 35.85 -42.95
CA THR A 189 44.10 37.18 -42.57
C THR A 189 44.32 37.17 -41.06
N PRO A 190 45.57 37.19 -40.57
CA PRO A 190 45.84 37.26 -39.14
C PRO A 190 45.29 38.55 -38.51
N SER A 191 44.72 38.45 -37.31
CA SER A 191 44.27 39.61 -36.52
C SER A 191 45.45 40.43 -35.99
N GLN A 192 46.54 39.75 -35.61
CA GLN A 192 47.80 40.40 -35.26
C GLN A 192 48.56 40.72 -36.54
N GLN A 193 48.60 42.00 -36.88
CA GLN A 193 49.32 42.52 -38.04
C GLN A 193 50.54 43.33 -37.57
N GLY A 194 51.65 43.19 -38.29
CA GLY A 194 52.87 43.94 -38.06
C GLY A 194 53.92 43.53 -39.09
N GLN A 195 54.84 44.44 -39.44
CA GLN A 195 55.86 44.15 -40.45
C GLN A 195 56.78 42.99 -40.04
N SER A 196 56.96 42.77 -38.74
CA SER A 196 57.74 41.66 -38.18
C SER A 196 56.99 40.31 -38.22
N PHE A 197 55.68 40.31 -38.45
CA PHE A 197 54.88 39.09 -38.54
C PHE A 197 54.60 38.72 -39.99
N ASN A 198 54.52 37.42 -40.27
CA ASN A 198 54.18 36.88 -41.59
C ASN A 198 55.06 37.44 -42.74
N SER A 199 56.34 37.72 -42.45
CA SER A 199 57.31 38.31 -43.39
C SER A 199 56.79 39.58 -44.09
N GLY A 200 55.98 40.38 -43.39
CA GLY A 200 55.37 41.61 -43.92
C GLY A 200 54.12 41.39 -44.79
N ALA A 201 53.70 40.15 -45.03
CA ALA A 201 52.49 39.85 -45.78
C ALA A 201 51.23 39.99 -44.91
N LYS A 202 50.21 40.66 -45.45
CA LYS A 202 48.92 40.87 -44.76
C LYS A 202 48.10 39.57 -44.62
N GLN A 203 48.33 38.59 -45.48
CA GLN A 203 47.59 37.34 -45.53
C GLN A 203 48.54 36.16 -45.72
N ARG A 204 48.08 34.96 -45.36
CA ARG A 204 48.75 33.70 -45.69
C ARG A 204 47.76 32.71 -46.28
N VAL A 205 48.22 31.90 -47.21
CA VAL A 205 47.43 30.80 -47.78
C VAL A 205 47.87 29.51 -47.09
N ILE A 206 46.90 28.79 -46.52
CA ILE A 206 47.12 27.56 -45.77
C ILE A 206 46.55 26.41 -46.58
N ARG A 207 47.38 25.41 -46.90
CA ARG A 207 46.94 24.15 -47.47
C ARG A 207 46.55 23.20 -46.35
N MET A 208 45.27 22.92 -46.21
CA MET A 208 44.71 21.95 -45.29
C MET A 208 44.59 20.59 -45.98
N VAL A 209 45.17 19.56 -45.36
CA VAL A 209 45.06 18.16 -45.77
C VAL A 209 44.63 17.36 -44.56
N GLU A 210 43.61 16.52 -44.72
CA GLU A 210 43.16 15.61 -43.66
C GLU A 210 44.21 14.53 -43.42
N ALA A 211 44.58 14.32 -42.16
CA ALA A 211 45.56 13.29 -41.80
C ALA A 211 44.94 11.90 -41.96
N GLN A 212 45.65 10.98 -42.60
CA GLN A 212 45.18 9.62 -42.81
C GLN A 212 45.04 8.89 -41.47
N VAL A 213 43.82 8.45 -41.16
CA VAL A 213 43.50 7.70 -39.95
C VAL A 213 43.71 6.21 -40.22
N ASP A 214 44.41 5.54 -39.31
CA ASP A 214 44.65 4.11 -39.39
C ASP A 214 43.35 3.33 -39.06
N PRO A 215 42.84 2.47 -39.97
CA PRO A 215 41.61 1.71 -39.73
C PRO A 215 41.70 0.68 -38.60
N ILE A 216 42.91 0.28 -38.17
CA ILE A 216 43.12 -0.64 -37.04
C ILE A 216 43.50 0.08 -35.74
N GLU A 217 43.56 1.41 -35.75
CA GLU A 217 43.89 2.20 -34.55
C GLU A 217 42.70 2.18 -33.56
N PRO A 218 42.91 1.75 -32.30
CA PRO A 218 41.87 1.78 -31.28
C PRO A 218 41.54 3.23 -30.85
N PRO A 219 40.40 3.47 -30.18
CA PRO A 219 40.05 4.79 -29.67
C PRO A 219 41.14 5.38 -28.75
N LYS A 220 41.68 6.56 -29.11
CA LYS A 220 42.81 7.22 -28.42
C LYS A 220 42.53 7.62 -26.97
N PHE A 221 41.29 8.00 -26.66
CA PHE A 221 40.94 8.63 -25.38
C PHE A 221 39.79 7.92 -24.68
N LYS A 222 39.81 7.97 -23.34
CA LYS A 222 38.73 7.44 -22.49
C LYS A 222 37.53 8.39 -22.51
N ILE A 223 36.42 7.95 -23.10
CA ILE A 223 35.17 8.75 -23.25
C ILE A 223 34.24 8.59 -22.02
N ASN A 224 34.51 7.64 -21.13
CA ASN A 224 33.66 7.29 -19.99
C ASN A 224 33.72 8.26 -18.79
N LYS A 225 34.41 9.41 -18.91
CA LYS A 225 34.47 10.41 -17.85
C LYS A 225 33.10 11.07 -17.68
N LYS A 226 32.39 10.74 -16.59
CA LYS A 226 31.10 11.34 -16.24
C LYS A 226 31.34 12.71 -15.61
N ILE A 227 30.73 13.74 -16.20
CA ILE A 227 30.77 15.12 -15.71
C ILE A 227 29.36 15.45 -15.18
N PRO A 228 29.21 16.22 -14.08
CA PRO A 228 27.89 16.71 -13.68
C PRO A 228 27.24 17.50 -14.82
N ARG A 229 25.91 17.52 -14.84
CA ARG A 229 25.19 18.34 -15.81
C ARG A 229 25.60 19.81 -15.61
N GLY A 230 25.92 20.48 -16.71
CA GLY A 230 26.18 21.92 -16.68
C GLY A 230 24.95 22.71 -16.18
N PRO A 231 25.13 23.99 -15.85
CA PRO A 231 24.00 24.84 -15.50
C PRO A 231 22.98 24.84 -16.65
N PRO A 232 21.67 24.87 -16.35
CA PRO A 232 20.67 25.02 -17.38
C PRO A 232 20.82 26.39 -18.06
N SER A 233 20.13 26.57 -19.18
CA SER A 233 19.97 27.91 -19.74
C SER A 233 19.35 28.84 -18.67
N PRO A 234 19.73 30.12 -18.64
CA PRO A 234 19.15 31.13 -17.73
C PRO A 234 17.63 30.96 -17.56
N PRO A 235 17.11 31.04 -16.32
CA PRO A 235 15.71 30.78 -16.06
C PRO A 235 14.84 31.82 -16.77
N ALA A 236 13.84 31.33 -17.51
CA ALA A 236 12.88 32.21 -18.15
C ALA A 236 12.01 32.92 -17.08
N PRO A 237 11.64 34.20 -17.28
CA PRO A 237 10.69 34.89 -16.40
C PRO A 237 9.36 34.14 -16.32
N VAL A 238 8.84 33.99 -15.10
CA VAL A 238 7.61 33.25 -14.85
C VAL A 238 6.41 34.18 -15.03
N MET A 239 5.68 33.98 -16.12
CA MET A 239 4.54 34.81 -16.52
C MET A 239 3.22 34.25 -15.94
N HIS A 240 3.07 34.32 -14.62
CA HIS A 240 1.83 33.95 -13.95
C HIS A 240 0.85 35.13 -13.83
N SER A 241 -0.44 34.81 -13.69
CA SER A 241 -1.40 35.78 -13.19
C SER A 241 -1.07 36.14 -11.73
N PRO A 242 -1.57 37.29 -11.21
CA PRO A 242 -1.40 37.64 -9.81
C PRO A 242 -1.82 36.49 -8.89
N THR A 243 -1.03 36.22 -7.86
CA THR A 243 -1.27 35.10 -6.94
C THR A 243 -2.66 35.21 -6.32
N ARG A 244 -3.48 34.16 -6.48
CA ARG A 244 -4.76 34.07 -5.80
C ARG A 244 -4.51 33.97 -4.29
N LYS A 245 -5.20 34.80 -3.51
CA LYS A 245 -5.09 34.75 -2.05
C LYS A 245 -5.75 33.45 -1.56
N VAL A 246 -4.92 32.50 -1.11
CA VAL A 246 -5.39 31.24 -0.51
C VAL A 246 -6.07 31.56 0.81
N THR A 247 -7.27 31.04 1.02
CA THR A 247 -7.96 31.21 2.31
C THR A 247 -7.43 30.20 3.32
N VAL A 248 -7.43 30.56 4.62
CA VAL A 248 -7.02 29.62 5.68
C VAL A 248 -7.90 28.37 5.70
N LYS A 249 -9.18 28.51 5.30
CA LYS A 249 -10.12 27.40 5.15
C LYS A 249 -9.66 26.43 4.07
N GLU A 250 -9.38 26.94 2.87
CA GLU A 250 -8.85 26.16 1.75
C GLU A 250 -7.54 25.46 2.14
N GLN A 251 -6.59 26.16 2.76
CA GLN A 251 -5.34 25.55 3.20
C GLN A 251 -5.55 24.41 4.21
N LYS A 252 -6.54 24.50 5.10
CA LYS A 252 -6.89 23.43 6.05
C LYS A 252 -7.55 22.24 5.36
N GLU A 253 -8.44 22.49 4.40
CA GLU A 253 -9.10 21.44 3.61
C GLU A 253 -8.09 20.63 2.78
N TRP A 254 -7.06 21.29 2.25
CA TRP A 254 -5.98 20.65 1.50
C TRP A 254 -4.86 20.08 2.38
N LYS A 255 -5.00 20.10 3.71
CA LYS A 255 -4.01 19.49 4.61
C LYS A 255 -4.17 17.97 4.59
N ILE A 256 -3.31 17.31 3.82
CA ILE A 256 -3.30 15.84 3.70
C ILE A 256 -2.83 15.22 5.05
N PRO A 257 -3.63 14.35 5.68
CA PRO A 257 -3.22 13.62 6.88
C PRO A 257 -2.00 12.71 6.61
N PRO A 258 -1.14 12.45 7.61
CA PRO A 258 0.00 11.55 7.43
C PRO A 258 -0.48 10.14 7.10
N CYS A 259 0.20 9.48 6.15
CA CYS A 259 -0.10 8.09 5.82
C CYS A 259 0.50 7.17 6.89
N ILE A 260 -0.37 6.62 7.74
CA ILE A 260 -0.01 5.60 8.72
C ILE A 260 -0.36 4.24 8.11
N SER A 261 0.65 3.53 7.64
CA SER A 261 0.47 2.22 7.02
C SER A 261 0.41 1.11 8.06
N ASN A 262 -0.51 0.17 7.88
CA ASN A 262 -0.56 -1.07 8.66
C ASN A 262 0.53 -2.09 8.26
N TRP A 263 1.21 -1.87 7.13
CA TRP A 263 2.25 -2.78 6.63
C TRP A 263 3.66 -2.23 6.72
N LYS A 264 3.86 -0.95 6.39
CA LYS A 264 5.20 -0.36 6.22
C LYS A 264 5.45 0.76 7.20
N ASN A 265 6.52 0.60 7.99
CA ASN A 265 7.05 1.62 8.86
C ASN A 265 8.56 1.75 8.62
N ALA A 266 8.93 2.45 7.55
CA ALA A 266 10.32 2.52 7.08
C ALA A 266 11.27 3.15 8.11
N LYS A 267 10.75 4.06 8.94
CA LYS A 267 11.53 4.75 9.99
C LYS A 267 11.35 4.13 11.38
N GLY A 268 10.58 3.05 11.51
CA GLY A 268 10.39 2.36 12.78
C GLY A 268 9.70 3.17 13.88
N TYR A 269 8.87 4.16 13.54
CA TYR A 269 8.19 4.99 14.53
C TYR A 269 7.22 4.19 15.42
N THR A 270 7.23 4.48 16.72
CA THR A 270 6.24 3.96 17.66
C THR A 270 4.95 4.77 17.53
N ILE A 271 3.98 4.21 16.82
CA ILE A 271 2.68 4.86 16.55
C ILE A 271 1.66 4.31 17.54
N PRO A 272 0.93 5.17 18.29
CA PRO A 272 -0.11 4.72 19.20
C PRO A 272 -1.23 4.00 18.46
N LEU A 273 -1.91 3.08 19.14
CA LEU A 273 -2.86 2.16 18.52
C LEU A 273 -4.06 2.88 17.87
N ASP A 274 -4.53 3.96 18.49
CA ASP A 274 -5.61 4.79 17.95
C ASP A 274 -5.26 5.36 16.58
N LYS A 275 -4.04 5.88 16.39
CA LYS A 275 -3.58 6.44 15.12
C LYS A 275 -3.23 5.37 14.09
N ARG A 276 -2.83 4.18 14.54
CA ARG A 276 -2.61 3.03 13.64
C ARG A 276 -3.92 2.52 13.04
N LEU A 277 -4.98 2.50 13.83
CA LEU A 277 -6.31 2.07 13.40
C LEU A 277 -7.17 3.22 12.85
N ALA A 278 -6.74 4.48 12.98
CA ALA A 278 -7.55 5.65 12.58
C ALA A 278 -7.89 5.71 11.10
N ALA A 279 -7.00 5.24 10.22
CA ALA A 279 -7.24 5.20 8.78
C ALA A 279 -8.07 3.96 8.36
N ASP A 280 -8.39 3.08 9.30
CA ASP A 280 -9.07 1.84 9.05
C ASP A 280 -10.59 2.06 9.01
N GLY A 281 -11.14 2.13 7.80
CA GLY A 281 -12.56 2.35 7.56
C GLY A 281 -13.49 1.23 8.07
N ARG A 282 -12.96 0.16 8.69
CA ARG A 282 -13.75 -0.91 9.31
C ARG A 282 -14.78 -0.40 10.32
N GLY A 283 -14.47 0.69 11.04
CA GLY A 283 -15.42 1.32 11.97
C GLY A 283 -16.57 2.08 11.30
N LEU A 284 -16.43 2.45 10.03
CA LEU A 284 -17.47 3.09 9.22
C LEU A 284 -18.36 2.07 8.49
N GLN A 285 -17.92 0.82 8.40
CA GLN A 285 -18.70 -0.26 7.80
C GLN A 285 -19.70 -0.83 8.82
N GLN A 286 -20.96 -0.40 8.71
CA GLN A 286 -22.04 -1.03 9.46
C GLN A 286 -22.43 -2.36 8.82
N VAL A 287 -22.36 -3.45 9.59
CA VAL A 287 -22.81 -4.78 9.16
C VAL A 287 -24.34 -4.79 9.20
N HIS A 288 -24.97 -4.82 8.04
CA HIS A 288 -26.42 -4.93 7.90
C HIS A 288 -26.78 -6.40 7.61
N ILE A 289 -27.67 -6.99 8.42
CA ILE A 289 -28.16 -8.36 8.22
C ILE A 289 -29.58 -8.28 7.64
N ASN A 290 -29.84 -9.07 6.60
CA ASN A 290 -31.14 -9.10 5.93
C ASN A 290 -32.18 -9.87 6.78
N GLU A 291 -33.39 -9.33 6.95
CA GLU A 291 -34.51 -9.97 7.65
C GLU A 291 -34.96 -11.30 7.01
N ASN A 292 -34.63 -11.52 5.73
CA ASN A 292 -34.89 -12.80 5.07
C ASN A 292 -34.17 -13.97 5.74
N PHE A 293 -33.05 -13.73 6.44
CA PHE A 293 -32.41 -14.78 7.23
C PHE A 293 -33.29 -15.24 8.40
N ALA A 294 -34.03 -14.33 9.04
CA ALA A 294 -34.98 -14.69 10.08
C ALA A 294 -36.16 -15.48 9.49
N LYS A 295 -36.74 -15.01 8.38
CA LYS A 295 -37.84 -15.71 7.68
C LYS A 295 -37.41 -17.12 7.23
N LEU A 296 -36.19 -17.27 6.73
CA LEU A 296 -35.64 -18.56 6.33
C LEU A 296 -35.43 -19.48 7.54
N ALA A 297 -34.86 -18.97 8.63
CA ALA A 297 -34.64 -19.74 9.85
C ALA A 297 -35.98 -20.21 10.46
N GLU A 298 -36.99 -19.34 10.50
CA GLU A 298 -38.33 -19.69 10.97
C GLU A 298 -39.00 -20.72 10.05
N ALA A 299 -38.92 -20.53 8.73
CA ALA A 299 -39.47 -21.48 7.77
C ALA A 299 -38.83 -22.87 7.92
N LEU A 300 -37.51 -22.94 8.08
CA LEU A 300 -36.78 -24.19 8.31
C LEU A 300 -37.17 -24.83 9.66
N TYR A 301 -37.34 -24.04 10.71
CA TYR A 301 -37.77 -24.55 12.02
C TYR A 301 -39.20 -25.12 11.97
N ILE A 302 -40.11 -24.45 11.25
CA ILE A 302 -41.47 -24.94 11.02
C ILE A 302 -41.45 -26.22 10.18
N ALA A 303 -40.61 -26.28 9.14
CA ALA A 303 -40.45 -27.45 8.30
C ALA A 303 -39.91 -28.66 9.08
N ASP A 304 -38.91 -28.48 9.95
CA ASP A 304 -38.37 -29.56 10.80
C ASP A 304 -39.45 -30.09 11.74
N ARG A 305 -40.20 -29.21 12.41
CA ARG A 305 -41.31 -29.62 13.28
C ARG A 305 -42.36 -30.43 12.52
N LYS A 306 -42.77 -29.98 11.33
CA LYS A 306 -43.75 -30.70 10.50
C LYS A 306 -43.21 -32.02 9.98
N ALA A 307 -41.93 -32.09 9.62
CA ALA A 307 -41.29 -33.33 9.23
C ALA A 307 -41.29 -34.36 10.37
N ARG A 308 -40.97 -33.93 11.60
CA ARG A 308 -41.01 -34.79 12.80
C ARG A 308 -42.42 -35.30 13.09
N GLU A 309 -43.42 -34.41 13.09
CA GLU A 309 -44.83 -34.79 13.26
C GLU A 309 -45.26 -35.84 12.21
N ALA A 310 -44.88 -35.64 10.94
CA ALA A 310 -45.21 -36.57 9.85
C ALA A 310 -44.47 -37.91 9.96
N VAL A 311 -43.23 -37.92 10.45
CA VAL A 311 -42.48 -39.16 10.71
C VAL A 311 -43.08 -39.92 11.89
N GLU A 312 -43.42 -39.22 12.98
CA GLU A 312 -44.05 -39.84 14.15
C GLU A 312 -45.43 -40.42 13.81
N ALA A 313 -46.26 -39.69 13.07
CA ALA A 313 -47.56 -40.18 12.62
C ALA A 313 -47.43 -41.42 11.74
N ARG A 314 -46.46 -41.45 10.81
CA ARG A 314 -46.16 -42.63 9.99
C ARG A 314 -45.70 -43.81 10.83
N ALA A 315 -44.77 -43.60 11.76
CA ALA A 315 -44.29 -44.64 12.66
C ALA A 315 -45.43 -45.22 13.53
N GLN A 316 -46.35 -44.39 14.01
CA GLN A 316 -47.53 -44.85 14.75
C GLN A 316 -48.49 -45.65 13.87
N LEU A 317 -48.71 -45.25 12.62
CA LEU A 317 -49.55 -46.00 11.67
C LEU A 317 -48.92 -47.34 11.28
N GLU A 318 -47.63 -47.36 10.97
CA GLU A 318 -46.88 -48.60 10.70
C GLU A 318 -46.92 -49.54 11.91
N LYS A 319 -46.76 -49.01 13.12
CA LYS A 319 -46.89 -49.81 14.35
C LYS A 319 -48.30 -50.39 14.52
N LYS A 320 -49.36 -49.62 14.21
CA LYS A 320 -50.75 -50.11 14.23
C LYS A 320 -51.01 -51.17 13.16
N LEU A 321 -50.45 -50.98 11.95
CA LEU A 321 -50.57 -51.96 10.87
C LEU A 321 -49.84 -53.26 11.21
N ALA A 322 -48.62 -53.16 11.72
CA ALA A 322 -47.85 -54.29 12.23
C ALA A 322 -48.55 -55.02 13.39
N GLN A 323 -49.24 -54.29 14.27
CA GLN A 323 -50.06 -54.89 15.33
C GLN A 323 -51.27 -55.64 14.77
N LYS A 324 -51.99 -55.05 13.80
CA LYS A 324 -53.10 -55.74 13.10
C LYS A 324 -52.63 -56.96 12.32
N ASP A 325 -51.46 -56.90 11.70
CA ASP A 325 -50.91 -58.03 10.97
C ASP A 325 -50.43 -59.14 11.92
N LYS A 326 -49.91 -58.79 13.11
CA LYS A 326 -49.65 -59.75 14.19
C LYS A 326 -50.95 -60.40 14.69
N GLU A 327 -51.99 -59.60 14.93
CA GLU A 327 -53.31 -60.09 15.37
C GLU A 327 -53.91 -61.06 14.33
N LYS A 328 -53.86 -60.73 13.03
CA LYS A 328 -54.29 -61.65 11.96
C LYS A 328 -53.48 -62.95 11.93
N LYS A 329 -52.16 -62.89 12.17
CA LYS A 329 -51.31 -64.08 12.25
C LYS A 329 -51.66 -64.92 13.48
N GLU A 330 -51.93 -64.30 14.62
CA GLU A 330 -52.40 -64.98 15.83
C GLU A 330 -53.76 -65.64 15.63
N ASP A 331 -54.71 -64.96 14.99
CA ASP A 331 -56.02 -65.52 14.64
C ASP A 331 -55.90 -66.66 13.62
N HIS A 332 -55.03 -66.54 12.62
CA HIS A 332 -54.76 -67.60 11.66
C HIS A 332 -54.18 -68.85 12.35
N LEU A 333 -53.19 -68.65 13.24
CA LEU A 333 -52.63 -69.73 14.06
C LEU A 333 -53.69 -70.34 14.99
N ARG A 334 -54.60 -69.52 15.55
CA ARG A 334 -55.69 -69.98 16.39
C ARG A 334 -56.70 -70.82 15.61
N GLN A 335 -57.07 -70.42 14.39
CA GLN A 335 -57.94 -71.19 13.51
C GLN A 335 -57.28 -72.51 13.06
N LEU A 336 -55.98 -72.49 12.75
CA LEU A 336 -55.23 -73.68 12.38
C LEU A 336 -55.12 -74.65 13.58
N ALA A 337 -54.89 -74.14 14.79
CA ALA A 337 -54.92 -74.93 16.01
C ALA A 337 -56.33 -75.49 16.31
N GLN A 338 -57.39 -74.75 16.00
CA GLN A 338 -58.77 -75.22 16.15
C GLN A 338 -59.11 -76.31 15.13
N LYS A 339 -58.74 -76.14 13.85
CA LYS A 339 -58.85 -77.19 12.82
C LYS A 339 -58.06 -78.44 13.18
N ALA A 340 -56.82 -78.31 13.67
CA ALA A 340 -56.03 -79.45 14.13
C ALA A 340 -56.66 -80.17 15.34
N ARG A 341 -57.40 -79.45 16.20
CA ARG A 341 -58.19 -80.07 17.28
C ARG A 341 -59.46 -80.75 16.75
N GLU A 342 -60.14 -80.16 15.77
CA GLU A 342 -61.33 -80.72 15.13
C GLU A 342 -61.00 -81.98 14.33
N GLU A 343 -59.89 -82.01 13.59
CA GLU A 343 -59.39 -83.21 12.90
C GLU A 343 -58.99 -84.30 13.90
N ARG A 344 -58.41 -83.94 15.05
CA ARG A 344 -58.17 -84.90 16.15
C ARG A 344 -59.46 -85.40 16.81
N ALA A 345 -60.50 -84.58 16.84
CA ALA A 345 -61.83 -84.96 17.29
C ALA A 345 -62.62 -85.76 16.24
N GLY A 346 -62.23 -85.68 14.96
CA GLY A 346 -62.84 -86.35 13.81
C GLY A 346 -62.63 -87.87 13.73
N LEU A 347 -61.87 -88.47 14.65
CA LEU A 347 -61.73 -89.93 14.79
C LEU A 347 -62.61 -90.52 15.91
N LYS A 348 -63.74 -89.88 16.22
CA LYS A 348 -64.82 -90.48 17.04
C LYS A 348 -66.13 -90.51 16.24
N SER A 349 -66.68 -91.72 16.16
CA SER A 349 -67.82 -92.17 15.36
C SER A 349 -69.07 -91.29 15.40
N ALA A 350 -69.71 -91.16 14.24
CA ALA A 350 -70.89 -90.37 13.90
C ALA A 350 -72.23 -90.73 14.61
N ALA A 351 -72.20 -91.26 15.84
CA ALA A 351 -73.40 -91.72 16.56
C ALA A 351 -73.76 -90.87 17.81
N ALA A 352 -73.13 -89.71 18.01
CA ALA A 352 -73.32 -88.90 19.22
C ALA A 352 -73.68 -87.42 18.94
N LEU A 353 -74.27 -87.13 17.79
CA LEU A 353 -74.63 -85.76 17.40
C LEU A 353 -76.00 -85.29 17.92
N ASP A 354 -76.90 -86.21 18.30
CA ASP A 354 -78.27 -85.84 18.70
C ASP A 354 -78.48 -85.62 20.21
N LYS A 355 -77.47 -85.89 21.05
CA LYS A 355 -77.55 -85.72 22.52
C LYS A 355 -76.65 -84.60 23.07
N ALA A 356 -75.91 -83.92 22.20
CA ALA A 356 -74.90 -82.92 22.56
C ALA A 356 -75.42 -81.48 22.50
N GLU A 357 -76.59 -81.23 21.91
CA GLU A 357 -77.16 -79.89 21.80
C GLU A 357 -77.85 -79.46 23.11
N GLU A 358 -78.59 -80.35 23.76
CA GLU A 358 -79.31 -80.08 25.01
C GLU A 358 -78.38 -79.96 26.25
N LEU A 359 -77.22 -80.63 26.24
CA LEU A 359 -76.20 -80.48 27.29
C LEU A 359 -75.38 -79.20 27.14
N ARG A 360 -75.23 -78.69 25.91
CA ARG A 360 -74.52 -77.43 25.63
C ARG A 360 -75.29 -76.21 26.15
N GLU A 361 -76.61 -76.21 26.08
CA GLU A 361 -77.43 -75.13 26.65
C GLU A 361 -77.41 -75.14 28.19
N ARG A 362 -77.41 -76.33 28.81
CA ARG A 362 -77.32 -76.47 30.27
C ARG A 362 -75.96 -76.08 30.85
N ASP A 363 -74.87 -76.38 30.15
CA ASP A 363 -73.53 -76.00 30.59
C ASP A 363 -73.17 -74.54 30.25
N GLN A 364 -73.77 -73.95 29.21
CA GLN A 364 -73.69 -72.50 28.97
C GLN A 364 -74.36 -71.70 30.09
N LEU A 365 -75.51 -72.15 30.60
CA LEU A 365 -76.23 -71.50 31.70
C LEU A 365 -75.53 -71.67 33.08
N ARG A 366 -74.69 -72.70 33.23
CA ARG A 366 -73.78 -72.86 34.38
C ARG A 366 -72.53 -72.00 34.24
N ASN A 367 -71.95 -71.91 33.04
CA ASN A 367 -70.78 -71.10 32.78
C ASN A 367 -71.09 -69.62 32.82
N GLU A 368 -72.25 -69.15 32.35
CA GLU A 368 -72.70 -67.76 32.53
C GLU A 368 -72.84 -67.41 34.00
N ARG A 369 -73.51 -68.24 34.82
CA ARG A 369 -73.59 -68.02 36.28
C ARG A 369 -72.25 -68.11 37.00
N HIS A 370 -71.27 -68.84 36.46
CA HIS A 370 -69.91 -68.88 36.99
C HIS A 370 -69.08 -67.67 36.54
N LYS A 371 -69.29 -67.21 35.31
CA LYS A 371 -68.61 -66.05 34.71
C LYS A 371 -69.16 -64.74 35.26
N ASP A 372 -70.43 -64.67 35.61
CA ASP A 372 -71.05 -63.55 36.33
C ASP A 372 -70.62 -63.53 37.79
N ARG A 373 -70.59 -64.67 38.51
CA ARG A 373 -69.95 -64.73 39.85
C ARG A 373 -68.46 -64.41 39.82
N ALA A 374 -67.76 -64.73 38.74
CA ALA A 374 -66.36 -64.36 38.56
C ALA A 374 -66.19 -62.88 38.19
N ARG A 375 -67.11 -62.30 37.40
CA ARG A 375 -67.16 -60.87 37.08
C ARG A 375 -67.52 -60.07 38.33
N GLU A 376 -68.46 -60.54 39.14
CA GLU A 376 -68.88 -59.95 40.42
C GLU A 376 -67.81 -60.13 41.51
N ARG A 377 -67.12 -61.27 41.58
CA ARG A 377 -65.94 -61.47 42.46
C ARG A 377 -64.74 -60.62 42.02
N ASN A 378 -64.58 -60.36 40.72
CA ASN A 378 -63.54 -59.45 40.20
C ASN A 378 -63.94 -57.97 40.33
N LEU A 379 -65.23 -57.63 40.26
CA LEU A 379 -65.76 -56.28 40.45
C LEU A 379 -65.81 -55.90 41.93
N ALA A 380 -66.11 -56.86 42.83
CA ALA A 380 -65.99 -56.73 44.28
C ALA A 380 -64.53 -56.76 44.79
N ARG A 381 -63.56 -57.18 43.95
CA ARG A 381 -62.11 -57.04 44.18
C ARG A 381 -61.51 -55.80 43.52
N ALA A 382 -62.30 -55.00 42.79
CA ALA A 382 -61.84 -53.86 42.02
C ALA A 382 -62.30 -52.52 42.63
N ALA A 383 -61.89 -52.27 43.88
CA ALA A 383 -61.61 -50.93 44.44
C ALA A 383 -60.75 -51.13 45.72
N PRO A 384 -59.97 -50.15 46.19
CA PRO A 384 -58.72 -49.68 45.58
C PRO A 384 -57.56 -49.79 46.59
N ASP A 385 -56.95 -50.98 46.77
CA ASP A 385 -55.81 -51.12 47.71
C ASP A 385 -54.69 -52.08 47.26
N LYS A 386 -54.68 -52.50 45.99
CA LYS A 386 -53.60 -53.36 45.43
C LYS A 386 -53.07 -52.90 44.08
N ARG A 387 -53.02 -51.58 43.88
CA ARG A 387 -52.34 -50.95 42.73
C ARG A 387 -50.83 -50.76 42.95
N SER A 388 -50.30 -51.12 44.13
CA SER A 388 -48.89 -50.88 44.51
C SER A 388 -47.91 -52.03 44.19
N ARG A 389 -48.38 -53.25 43.90
CA ARG A 389 -47.48 -54.42 43.71
C ARG A 389 -47.23 -54.84 42.26
N LEU A 390 -48.15 -54.54 41.35
CA LEU A 390 -48.01 -54.81 39.90
C LEU A 390 -47.53 -53.60 39.09
N GLN A 391 -47.40 -52.44 39.73
CA GLN A 391 -46.75 -51.25 39.17
C GLN A 391 -45.25 -51.20 39.56
N ARG A 392 -44.89 -51.78 40.71
CA ARG A 392 -43.50 -51.91 41.22
C ARG A 392 -42.67 -52.99 40.53
N GLU A 393 -43.30 -53.94 39.83
CA GLU A 393 -42.58 -54.93 39.00
C GLU A 393 -42.43 -54.49 37.54
N ARG A 394 -43.16 -53.44 37.13
CA ARG A 394 -43.06 -52.81 35.81
C ARG A 394 -42.12 -51.60 35.80
N GLU A 395 -41.72 -51.11 36.98
CA GLU A 395 -40.71 -50.06 37.22
C GLU A 395 -39.38 -50.62 37.78
N ARG A 396 -39.08 -51.92 37.59
CA ARG A 396 -37.71 -52.40 37.82
C ARG A 396 -36.82 -51.99 36.67
N ASP A 397 -36.20 -50.84 36.85
CA ASP A 397 -35.17 -50.30 35.98
C ASP A 397 -33.97 -51.25 35.86
N ILE A 398 -33.40 -51.24 34.66
CA ILE A 398 -32.23 -52.02 34.21
C ILE A 398 -30.98 -51.76 35.08
N SER A 399 -31.03 -50.80 36.01
CA SER A 399 -29.99 -50.47 36.98
C SER A 399 -29.95 -51.39 38.21
N GLU A 400 -31.07 -51.98 38.66
CA GLU A 400 -31.07 -52.94 39.80
C GLU A 400 -30.61 -54.35 39.40
N GLN A 401 -30.55 -54.62 38.10
CA GLN A 401 -30.00 -55.85 37.52
C GLN A 401 -28.45 -55.82 37.45
N ILE A 402 -27.84 -54.64 37.55
CA ILE A 402 -26.39 -54.43 37.60
C ILE A 402 -25.89 -54.33 39.06
N ALA A 403 -26.73 -53.87 39.99
CA ALA A 403 -26.37 -53.76 41.42
C ALA A 403 -26.51 -55.07 42.22
N LEU A 404 -27.06 -56.14 41.64
CA LEU A 404 -27.21 -57.47 42.26
C LEU A 404 -26.35 -58.58 41.60
N GLY A 405 -25.24 -58.23 40.94
CA GLY A 405 -24.13 -59.15 40.63
C GLY A 405 -24.43 -60.47 39.91
N MET A 406 -25.62 -60.69 39.37
CA MET A 406 -25.99 -61.92 38.67
C MET A 406 -25.77 -61.74 37.16
N PRO A 407 -24.84 -62.49 36.54
CA PRO A 407 -24.52 -62.32 35.14
C PRO A 407 -25.68 -62.75 34.23
N ALA A 408 -25.99 -61.90 33.25
CA ALA A 408 -26.95 -62.18 32.20
C ALA A 408 -26.57 -63.48 31.46
N LYS A 409 -27.58 -64.32 31.23
CA LYS A 409 -27.47 -65.60 30.53
C LYS A 409 -26.71 -65.46 29.21
N SER A 410 -25.62 -66.23 29.15
CA SER A 410 -24.82 -66.65 28.00
C SER A 410 -25.49 -66.51 26.63
N VAL A 411 -24.97 -65.60 25.80
CA VAL A 411 -24.96 -65.78 24.35
C VAL A 411 -23.67 -66.53 24.01
N SER A 412 -23.86 -67.69 23.41
CA SER A 412 -22.85 -68.65 22.98
C SER A 412 -21.82 -68.01 22.06
N THR A 413 -20.57 -68.00 22.50
CA THR A 413 -19.36 -67.68 21.75
C THR A 413 -19.12 -68.75 20.69
N GLY A 414 -19.22 -68.38 19.42
CA GLY A 414 -18.64 -69.09 18.30
C GLY A 414 -17.75 -68.10 17.55
N ASP A 415 -16.47 -68.43 17.47
CA ASP A 415 -15.36 -67.73 16.81
C ASP A 415 -14.53 -66.74 17.66
N ALA A 416 -13.21 -66.89 17.45
CA ALA A 416 -12.04 -66.41 18.18
C ALA A 416 -12.18 -65.11 19.00
N GLN A 417 -11.63 -65.14 20.23
CA GLN A 417 -11.39 -63.95 21.05
C GLN A 417 -10.43 -63.00 20.33
N PHE A 418 -10.95 -61.93 19.76
CA PHE A 418 -10.14 -60.80 19.33
C PHE A 418 -10.04 -59.74 20.44
N ASP A 419 -8.84 -59.18 20.63
CA ASP A 419 -8.60 -58.12 21.61
C ASP A 419 -9.29 -56.81 21.18
N GLN A 420 -10.18 -56.31 22.03
CA GLN A 420 -11.00 -55.12 21.80
C GLN A 420 -10.16 -53.85 21.59
N ARG A 421 -8.90 -53.81 22.02
CA ARG A 421 -7.97 -52.69 21.79
C ARG A 421 -7.54 -52.55 20.33
N LEU A 422 -7.64 -53.62 19.55
CA LEU A 422 -7.28 -53.64 18.12
C LEU A 422 -8.44 -53.22 17.22
N PHE A 423 -9.69 -53.20 17.72
CA PHE A 423 -10.88 -52.97 16.90
C PHE A 423 -11.26 -51.50 16.64
N ASN A 424 -10.36 -50.55 16.92
CA ASN A 424 -10.62 -49.13 16.68
C ASN A 424 -9.36 -48.32 16.31
N THR A 425 -8.32 -48.98 15.80
CA THR A 425 -7.18 -48.28 15.20
C THR A 425 -7.52 -47.94 13.74
N SER A 426 -7.92 -46.70 13.49
CA SER A 426 -8.51 -46.20 12.23
C SER A 426 -7.54 -46.10 11.03
N LYS A 427 -6.53 -46.96 10.90
CA LYS A 427 -5.50 -46.92 9.84
C LYS A 427 -5.74 -47.90 8.67
N GLY A 428 -7.00 -48.21 8.36
CA GLY A 428 -7.33 -49.30 7.42
C GLY A 428 -7.69 -48.92 5.99
N MET A 429 -8.02 -47.66 5.69
CA MET A 429 -8.66 -47.32 4.40
C MET A 429 -8.06 -46.14 3.62
N ASP A 430 -6.97 -45.54 4.14
CA ASP A 430 -6.42 -44.28 3.58
C ASP A 430 -4.95 -44.40 3.11
N SER A 431 -4.30 -45.56 3.29
CA SER A 431 -2.85 -45.73 3.11
C SER A 431 -2.44 -46.16 1.70
N GLY A 432 -2.99 -45.58 0.63
CA GLY A 432 -2.73 -46.07 -0.73
C GLY A 432 -2.83 -45.10 -1.90
N TYR A 433 -3.29 -43.87 -1.71
CA TYR A 433 -3.41 -42.88 -2.79
C TYR A 433 -2.90 -41.50 -2.33
N GLY A 434 -1.58 -41.35 -2.24
CA GLY A 434 -0.91 -40.06 -2.12
C GLY A 434 -0.21 -39.70 -3.44
N HIS A 435 -0.21 -38.42 -3.80
CA HIS A 435 0.48 -37.91 -4.99
C HIS A 435 2.00 -38.02 -4.81
N ASP A 436 2.79 -38.17 -5.88
CA ASP A 436 4.27 -38.30 -5.82
C ASP A 436 4.98 -37.11 -5.11
N ASP A 437 4.27 -36.01 -4.90
CA ASP A 437 4.76 -34.79 -4.22
C ASP A 437 4.51 -34.79 -2.70
N GLU A 438 3.77 -35.77 -2.15
CA GLU A 438 3.50 -35.87 -0.72
C GLU A 438 4.56 -36.73 0.00
N TYR A 439 5.36 -36.10 0.86
CA TYR A 439 6.45 -36.71 1.64
C TYR A 439 5.93 -37.57 2.83
N ASN A 440 5.08 -38.55 2.56
CA ASN A 440 4.44 -39.44 3.55
C ASN A 440 5.15 -40.80 3.69
N ILE A 441 6.49 -40.83 3.55
CA ILE A 441 7.29 -42.08 3.50
C ILE A 441 7.42 -42.74 4.89
N TYR A 442 7.26 -42.00 5.99
CA TYR A 442 7.44 -42.51 7.35
C TYR A 442 6.19 -42.32 8.21
N ASP A 443 5.75 -43.41 8.86
CA ASP A 443 4.57 -43.45 9.73
C ASP A 443 4.75 -42.76 11.10
N LYS A 444 6.00 -42.49 11.51
CA LYS A 444 6.34 -41.92 12.83
C LYS A 444 7.47 -40.91 12.72
N PRO A 445 7.44 -39.79 13.47
CA PRO A 445 8.56 -38.86 13.54
C PRO A 445 9.76 -39.51 14.23
N TRP A 446 10.98 -39.15 13.80
CA TRP A 446 12.25 -39.65 14.36
C TRP A 446 12.41 -39.40 15.86
N ARG A 447 11.71 -38.40 16.43
CA ARG A 447 11.62 -38.15 17.87
C ARG A 447 10.18 -37.80 18.26
N ASP A 448 9.62 -38.55 19.20
CA ASP A 448 8.29 -38.28 19.76
C ASP A 448 8.39 -37.26 20.91
N SER A 449 8.55 -35.99 20.53
CA SER A 449 8.72 -34.89 21.48
C SER A 449 7.47 -34.61 22.32
N ASN A 450 6.29 -35.06 21.89
CA ASN A 450 5.03 -34.82 22.60
C ASN A 450 4.79 -35.79 23.76
N SER A 451 5.21 -37.06 23.63
CA SER A 451 5.02 -38.05 24.69
C SER A 451 5.97 -37.80 25.88
N LEU A 452 7.26 -37.57 25.60
CA LEU A 452 8.28 -37.30 26.62
C LEU A 452 8.10 -35.95 27.34
N GLY A 453 7.61 -34.91 26.65
CA GLY A 453 7.36 -33.60 27.26
C GLY A 453 6.32 -33.61 28.38
N SER A 454 5.41 -34.60 28.37
CA SER A 454 4.31 -34.72 29.35
C SER A 454 4.65 -35.52 30.61
N HIS A 455 5.80 -36.21 30.63
CA HIS A 455 6.21 -37.13 31.72
C HIS A 455 7.55 -36.76 32.36
N ILE A 456 8.31 -35.83 31.77
CA ILE A 456 9.63 -35.44 32.30
C ILE A 456 9.53 -34.47 33.50
N TYR A 457 8.41 -33.74 33.68
CA TYR A 457 8.21 -32.94 34.89
C TYR A 457 6.72 -32.70 35.22
N ARG A 458 6.21 -33.30 36.29
CA ARG A 458 4.91 -32.98 36.90
C ARG A 458 5.14 -32.63 38.38
N PRO A 459 5.12 -31.35 38.80
CA PRO A 459 5.20 -31.01 40.21
C PRO A 459 3.88 -31.40 40.89
N GLY A 460 3.85 -32.57 41.52
CA GLY A 460 2.70 -33.06 42.27
C GLY A 460 2.62 -32.44 43.66
N LYS A 461 2.11 -31.21 43.78
CA LYS A 461 1.90 -30.55 45.10
C LYS A 461 0.96 -31.33 46.04
N ASN A 462 0.24 -32.32 45.53
CA ASN A 462 -0.70 -33.14 46.29
C ASN A 462 -0.20 -34.56 46.56
N ILE A 463 0.89 -35.04 45.93
CA ILE A 463 1.34 -36.43 46.12
C ILE A 463 2.18 -36.60 47.39
N ASP A 464 2.89 -35.55 47.80
CA ASP A 464 3.67 -35.55 49.06
C ASP A 464 2.82 -35.29 50.30
N LYS A 465 1.64 -34.69 50.13
CA LYS A 465 0.74 -34.33 51.24
C LYS A 465 0.06 -35.56 51.87
N ASP A 466 -0.14 -36.60 51.07
CA ASP A 466 -0.73 -37.86 51.52
C ASP A 466 0.32 -38.81 52.13
N ASN A 467 1.61 -38.67 51.76
CA ASN A 467 2.70 -39.51 52.26
C ASN A 467 3.40 -38.96 53.52
N TYR A 468 3.48 -37.64 53.68
CA TYR A 468 4.14 -37.00 54.83
C TYR A 468 3.24 -35.88 55.39
N GLY A 469 2.27 -36.26 56.23
CA GLY A 469 1.32 -35.32 56.85
C GLY A 469 1.96 -34.13 57.60
N ASP A 470 1.12 -33.21 58.10
CA ASP A 470 1.36 -31.83 58.59
C ASP A 470 2.60 -31.50 59.48
N ASP A 471 3.46 -32.45 59.83
CA ASP A 471 4.66 -32.24 60.62
C ASP A 471 5.74 -31.39 59.89
N LEU A 472 5.80 -31.46 58.56
CA LEU A 472 6.76 -30.66 57.78
C LEU A 472 6.45 -29.15 57.90
N GLU A 473 5.17 -28.78 57.97
CA GLU A 473 4.75 -27.38 58.09
C GLU A 473 5.01 -26.82 59.51
N LYS A 474 4.99 -27.68 60.53
CA LYS A 474 5.35 -27.32 61.91
C LYS A 474 6.85 -27.14 62.09
N LEU A 475 7.69 -27.97 61.46
CA LEU A 475 9.15 -27.79 61.51
C LEU A 475 9.61 -26.51 60.80
N VAL A 476 9.03 -26.17 59.64
CA VAL A 476 9.39 -24.97 58.86
C VAL A 476 9.03 -23.66 59.61
N LYS A 477 8.01 -23.67 60.48
CA LYS A 477 7.58 -22.49 61.26
C LYS A 477 8.39 -22.26 62.55
N THR A 478 9.28 -23.17 62.93
CA THR A 478 10.15 -22.97 64.12
C THR A 478 11.48 -22.34 63.73
N ASN A 479 11.78 -21.13 64.24
CA ASN A 479 13.03 -20.39 64.01
C ASN A 479 14.26 -21.01 64.73
N ARG A 480 14.29 -22.32 64.94
CA ARG A 480 15.32 -23.03 65.71
C ARG A 480 16.63 -23.26 64.94
N PHE A 481 16.62 -23.02 63.62
CA PHE A 481 17.77 -23.16 62.73
C PHE A 481 17.92 -21.93 61.84
N VAL A 482 18.71 -20.94 62.29
CA VAL A 482 19.17 -19.80 61.49
C VAL A 482 20.69 -19.80 61.55
N PRO A 483 21.41 -19.98 60.42
CA PRO A 483 22.87 -19.84 60.37
C PRO A 483 23.31 -18.37 60.43
N ASP A 484 24.40 -18.06 61.13
CA ASP A 484 24.93 -16.69 61.28
C ASP A 484 25.57 -16.09 60.01
N LYS A 485 25.68 -16.85 58.92
CA LYS A 485 26.16 -16.39 57.61
C LYS A 485 25.26 -16.93 56.50
N GLU A 486 24.55 -16.02 55.86
CA GLU A 486 23.65 -16.32 54.75
C GLU A 486 24.42 -16.32 53.41
N PHE A 487 23.99 -17.17 52.48
CA PHE A 487 24.51 -17.20 51.11
C PHE A 487 23.83 -16.08 50.31
N SER A 488 24.58 -15.27 49.58
CA SER A 488 24.01 -14.17 48.78
C SER A 488 23.01 -14.71 47.76
N GLY A 489 21.76 -14.24 47.81
CA GLY A 489 20.68 -14.64 46.88
C GLY A 489 19.49 -15.37 47.50
N THR A 490 19.42 -15.53 48.82
CA THR A 490 18.24 -16.12 49.50
C THR A 490 17.39 -15.06 50.20
N ASP A 491 16.38 -14.49 49.52
CA ASP A 491 15.32 -13.67 50.16
C ASP A 491 14.16 -14.59 50.63
N ARG A 492 13.81 -14.50 51.92
CA ARG A 492 12.76 -15.32 52.56
C ARG A 492 11.36 -14.73 52.43
N SER A 493 11.19 -13.54 51.85
CA SER A 493 9.88 -12.92 51.61
C SER A 493 9.17 -13.42 50.35
N ALA A 494 9.88 -14.09 49.44
CA ALA A 494 9.33 -14.59 48.18
C ALA A 494 8.89 -16.07 48.27
N THR A 495 7.59 -16.32 48.16
CA THR A 495 7.06 -17.69 47.99
C THR A 495 7.45 -18.25 46.62
N ARG A 496 8.34 -19.25 46.62
CA ARG A 496 8.85 -19.92 45.41
C ARG A 496 7.75 -20.70 44.69
N SER A 497 7.46 -20.32 43.45
CA SER A 497 6.54 -20.99 42.54
C SER A 497 7.25 -21.25 41.20
N GLY A 498 8.19 -22.18 41.21
CA GLY A 498 8.91 -22.61 40.01
C GLY A 498 10.22 -23.33 40.34
N PRO A 499 10.79 -24.09 39.40
CA PRO A 499 12.12 -24.67 39.55
C PRO A 499 13.16 -23.54 39.72
N VAL A 500 14.22 -23.84 40.47
CA VAL A 500 15.35 -22.94 40.76
C VAL A 500 15.83 -22.23 39.49
N GLN A 501 15.69 -20.90 39.44
CA GLN A 501 16.44 -20.07 38.50
C GLN A 501 17.86 -19.93 39.07
N PHE A 502 18.85 -20.41 38.31
CA PHE A 502 20.24 -20.03 38.54
C PHE A 502 20.44 -18.64 37.94
N GLU A 503 21.00 -17.70 38.71
CA GLU A 503 21.64 -16.56 38.09
C GLU A 503 22.78 -17.09 37.23
N LYS A 504 22.73 -16.76 35.94
CA LYS A 504 23.80 -17.05 35.00
C LYS A 504 24.90 -16.04 35.30
N ASP A 505 25.94 -16.47 36.02
CA ASP A 505 27.17 -15.68 36.13
C ASP A 505 27.64 -15.29 34.72
N GLU A 506 27.77 -13.99 34.48
CA GLU A 506 27.90 -13.37 33.15
C GLU A 506 29.28 -13.55 32.48
N GLU A 507 30.12 -14.49 32.91
CA GLU A 507 31.38 -14.78 32.22
C GLU A 507 31.60 -16.30 32.10
N ASP A 508 31.33 -16.85 30.90
CA ASP A 508 31.68 -18.22 30.49
C ASP A 508 33.22 -18.32 30.35
N PRO A 509 33.95 -18.93 31.31
CA PRO A 509 35.42 -18.89 31.35
C PRO A 509 36.06 -19.72 30.24
N PHE A 510 35.29 -20.53 29.51
CA PHE A 510 35.76 -21.45 28.48
C PHE A 510 35.23 -21.13 27.07
N GLY A 511 34.47 -20.05 26.89
CA GLY A 511 34.05 -19.54 25.57
C GLY A 511 33.25 -20.53 24.71
N LEU A 512 32.66 -21.56 25.33
CA LEU A 512 31.94 -22.63 24.65
C LEU A 512 30.64 -22.12 24.02
N ASP A 513 30.01 -21.07 24.60
CA ASP A 513 28.77 -20.49 24.07
C ASP A 513 28.99 -19.67 22.78
N GLN A 514 30.20 -19.12 22.56
CA GLN A 514 30.56 -18.53 21.25
C GLN A 514 30.78 -19.62 20.20
N PHE A 515 31.47 -20.70 20.56
CA PHE A 515 31.74 -21.83 19.67
C PHE A 515 30.46 -22.52 19.18
N LEU A 516 29.48 -22.74 20.07
CA LEU A 516 28.17 -23.29 19.72
C LEU A 516 27.33 -22.35 18.84
N LYS A 517 27.42 -21.02 19.05
CA LYS A 517 26.75 -20.03 18.17
C LYS A 517 27.40 -19.93 16.79
N GLN A 518 28.71 -20.13 16.69
CA GLN A 518 29.44 -20.13 15.41
C GLN A 518 29.15 -21.40 14.60
N ALA A 519 29.11 -22.57 15.26
CA ALA A 519 28.72 -23.84 14.64
C ALA A 519 27.27 -23.80 14.11
N LYS A 520 26.35 -23.13 14.81
CA LYS A 520 24.95 -22.95 14.38
C LYS A 520 24.79 -21.94 13.23
N ARG A 521 25.74 -21.01 13.04
CA ARG A 521 25.79 -20.10 11.88
C ARG A 521 26.46 -20.73 10.65
N ALA A 522 27.28 -21.78 10.82
CA ALA A 522 28.02 -22.41 9.74
C ALA A 522 27.23 -23.47 8.94
N SER A 523 26.10 -23.99 9.45
CA SER A 523 25.32 -25.04 8.76
C SER A 523 24.14 -24.52 7.92
N GLY A 524 24.11 -23.21 7.60
CA GLY A 524 22.91 -22.57 7.08
C GLY A 524 23.14 -21.51 6.00
N THR A 525 24.16 -21.62 5.14
CA THR A 525 24.17 -20.90 3.84
C THR A 525 25.24 -21.44 2.88
N ALA A 526 24.83 -21.64 1.63
CA ALA A 526 25.62 -21.83 0.40
C ALA A 526 26.11 -23.25 0.03
N ALA A 527 25.24 -24.02 -0.64
CA ALA A 527 25.66 -24.76 -1.82
C ALA A 527 25.88 -23.73 -2.96
N SER A 528 27.15 -23.42 -3.18
CA SER A 528 27.67 -22.43 -4.11
C SER A 528 27.92 -23.01 -5.51
N ALA A 529 27.63 -22.20 -6.52
CA ALA A 529 28.15 -22.36 -7.87
C ALA A 529 29.53 -21.67 -8.02
N GLY A 530 30.40 -22.26 -8.87
CA GLY A 530 31.59 -21.65 -9.50
C GLY A 530 32.91 -22.34 -9.11
N ALA A 531 33.83 -22.74 -10.00
CA ALA A 531 34.03 -22.36 -11.41
C ALA A 531 35.03 -23.28 -12.17
N THR A 532 35.02 -23.15 -13.51
CA THR A 532 36.10 -23.32 -14.52
C THR A 532 36.68 -24.71 -14.85
N SER A 533 36.43 -25.24 -16.07
CA SER A 533 37.32 -25.11 -17.25
C SER A 533 36.98 -26.08 -18.41
N SER A 534 37.45 -25.73 -19.62
CA SER A 534 37.62 -26.52 -20.86
C SER A 534 36.46 -26.75 -21.87
N SER A 535 36.52 -25.95 -22.93
CA SER A 535 36.60 -26.31 -24.37
C SER A 535 35.51 -27.12 -25.11
N SER A 536 34.97 -26.44 -26.13
CA SER A 536 34.85 -26.87 -27.55
C SER A 536 33.46 -27.20 -28.13
N SER A 537 33.10 -26.34 -29.09
CA SER A 537 32.42 -26.64 -30.36
C SER A 537 30.90 -26.89 -30.41
N LYS A 538 30.20 -26.01 -31.16
CA LYS A 538 29.55 -26.30 -32.47
C LYS A 538 28.06 -25.86 -32.60
N ARG A 539 27.86 -24.82 -33.44
CA ARG A 539 26.70 -24.47 -34.33
C ARG A 539 25.35 -24.12 -33.66
N LYS A 540 24.67 -22.98 -33.87
CA LYS A 540 24.24 -22.14 -35.03
C LYS A 540 22.76 -22.39 -35.40
N ASP A 541 21.99 -21.30 -35.48
CA ASP A 541 20.70 -21.00 -36.16
C ASP A 541 19.70 -20.36 -35.17
N GLU A 542 19.31 -19.08 -35.17
CA GLU A 542 18.95 -18.01 -36.15
C GLU A 542 17.49 -18.02 -36.68
N LYS A 543 16.95 -16.78 -36.83
CA LYS A 543 15.67 -16.26 -37.41
C LYS A 543 14.43 -16.18 -36.50
N GLU A 544 13.77 -15.05 -36.24
CA GLU A 544 13.40 -13.81 -36.99
C GLU A 544 12.21 -13.94 -37.96
N HIS A 545 11.11 -13.18 -37.71
CA HIS A 545 10.33 -12.31 -38.65
C HIS A 545 9.02 -11.81 -37.96
N ARG A 546 8.80 -10.49 -37.74
CA ARG A 546 8.17 -9.44 -38.60
C ARG A 546 6.67 -9.69 -38.92
N ARG A 547 5.76 -8.83 -38.41
CA ARG A 547 5.13 -7.64 -39.06
C ARG A 547 4.28 -7.97 -40.28
N ASP A 548 3.00 -7.55 -40.29
CA ASP A 548 2.56 -6.47 -41.19
C ASP A 548 1.13 -5.96 -40.93
N ASP A 549 1.01 -4.65 -41.14
CA ASP A 549 -0.19 -3.82 -41.29
C ASP A 549 -0.96 -4.13 -42.58
N LYS A 550 -2.28 -3.88 -42.61
CA LYS A 550 -2.89 -3.07 -43.69
C LYS A 550 -4.31 -2.57 -43.40
N ARG A 551 -4.47 -1.25 -43.56
CA ARG A 551 -5.71 -0.49 -43.80
C ARG A 551 -6.33 -0.84 -45.17
N LYS A 552 -7.67 -0.79 -45.31
CA LYS A 552 -8.45 0.32 -45.92
C LYS A 552 -9.91 -0.06 -46.24
N ARG A 553 -10.79 0.93 -46.08
CA ARG A 553 -12.06 1.22 -46.79
C ARG A 553 -13.27 0.30 -46.57
N HIS A 554 -14.30 0.84 -45.93
CA HIS A 554 -15.49 1.31 -46.64
C HIS A 554 -16.07 2.55 -45.96
#